data_AF-A0A368FAE5-F1
#
_entry.id   AF-A0A368FAE5-F1
#
_cell.length_a   1.000
_cell.length_b   1.000
_cell.length_c   1.000
_cell.angle_alpha   90.00
_cell.angle_beta   90.00
_cell.angle_gamma   90.00
#
_symmetry.space_group_name_H-M   'P 1'
#
loop_
_entity.id
_entity.type
_entity.pdbx_description
1 polymer ?
#
loop_
_entity_poly.entity_id
_entity_poly.type
_entity_poly.pdbx_seq_one_letter_code
_entity_poly.pdbx_strand_id
1 'polypeptide(L)'
;MEQIDITRQTSFGVTVRVHATSHAVAIRVLDIAIDSFELLASIMEIPLPLNKVDFILVPDYDGGMENWGHVLLSENLATYGDDAHLTYVIAHELAHHWIGNKATVDSWRCGEVHQTGQGGASKLCDWPMHLTD
;
A
#
# COMPACT_ATOMS: atom_id res chain seq x y z
N MET A 1 7.08 20.88 16.09
CA MET A 1 8.04 20.13 15.26
C MET A 1 7.77 20.56 13.83
N GLU A 2 8.78 20.98 13.09
CA GLU A 2 8.62 21.39 11.70
C GLU A 2 8.42 20.13 10.84
N GLN A 3 7.29 20.05 10.14
CA GLN A 3 6.98 18.92 9.27
C GLN A 3 7.73 19.10 7.95
N ILE A 4 8.40 18.04 7.50
CA ILE A 4 9.20 18.04 6.29
C ILE A 4 8.39 17.34 5.20
N ASP A 5 8.20 18.05 4.11
CA ASP A 5 7.51 17.56 2.92
C ASP A 5 8.50 17.42 1.78
N ILE A 6 8.71 16.19 1.31
CA ILE A 6 9.50 15.92 0.10
C ILE A 6 8.64 15.25 -0.95
N THR A 7 8.95 15.50 -2.22
CA THR A 7 8.14 15.00 -3.34
C THR A 7 9.02 14.47 -4.47
N ARG A 8 8.53 13.45 -5.18
CA ARG A 8 9.08 12.97 -6.45
C ARG A 8 7.94 12.49 -7.35
N GLN A 9 8.10 12.66 -8.65
CA GLN A 9 7.12 12.20 -9.62
C GLN A 9 7.57 10.86 -10.21
N THR A 10 6.64 9.94 -10.40
CA THR A 10 6.87 8.70 -11.15
C THR A 10 6.92 8.96 -12.66
N SER A 11 7.47 8.02 -13.41
CA SER A 11 7.58 8.05 -14.87
C SER A 11 6.22 8.11 -15.58
N PHE A 12 5.18 7.60 -14.94
CA PHE A 12 3.79 7.62 -15.41
C PHE A 12 2.98 8.81 -14.88
N GLY A 13 3.64 9.79 -14.24
CA GLY A 13 3.08 11.11 -13.95
C GLY A 13 2.44 11.28 -12.57
N VAL A 14 2.48 10.27 -11.69
CA VAL A 14 1.91 10.36 -10.34
C VAL A 14 2.91 10.98 -9.38
N THR A 15 2.48 11.99 -8.62
CA THR A 15 3.34 12.64 -7.62
C THR A 15 3.31 11.88 -6.30
N VAL A 16 4.44 11.35 -5.85
CA VAL A 16 4.59 10.79 -4.51
C VAL A 16 5.12 11.86 -3.57
N ARG A 17 4.47 12.04 -2.42
CA ARG A 17 4.88 12.95 -1.36
C ARG A 17 5.08 12.18 -0.07
N VAL A 18 6.04 12.58 0.75
CA VAL A 18 6.23 12.03 2.10
C VAL A 18 6.20 13.16 3.11
N HIS A 19 5.36 12.99 4.14
CA HIS A 19 5.22 13.87 5.30
C HIS A 19 5.89 13.21 6.50
N ALA A 20 7.00 13.77 6.96
CA ALA A 20 7.82 13.21 8.04
C ALA A 20 8.30 14.27 9.04
N THR A 21 8.74 13.83 10.22
CA THR A 21 9.47 14.67 11.18
C THR A 21 10.98 14.69 10.93
N SER A 22 11.51 13.70 10.21
CA SER A 22 12.94 13.53 9.91
C SER A 22 13.19 13.48 8.41
N HIS A 23 14.13 14.31 7.92
CA HIS A 23 14.47 14.38 6.50
C HIS A 23 15.06 13.07 5.97
N ALA A 24 15.90 12.41 6.79
CA ALA A 24 16.52 11.14 6.41
C ALA A 24 15.47 10.02 6.26
N VAL A 25 14.50 9.96 7.19
CA VAL A 25 13.38 9.01 7.12
C VAL A 25 12.50 9.30 5.91
N ALA A 26 12.22 10.58 5.65
CA ALA A 26 11.44 11.00 4.49
C ALA A 26 12.06 10.49 3.19
N ILE A 27 13.37 10.72 2.99
CA ILE A 27 14.10 10.28 1.78
C ILE A 27 14.04 8.76 1.65
N ARG A 28 14.32 8.03 2.74
CA ARG A 28 14.28 6.56 2.75
C ARG A 28 12.91 6.04 2.28
N VAL A 29 11.83 6.56 2.84
CA VAL A 29 10.47 6.16 2.46
C VAL A 29 10.16 6.55 1.01
N LEU A 30 10.55 7.75 0.58
CA LEU A 30 10.30 8.23 -0.77
C LEU A 30 11.01 7.38 -1.83
N ASP A 31 12.27 7.01 -1.59
CA ASP A 31 13.05 6.18 -2.53
C ASP A 31 12.40 4.80 -2.69
N ILE A 32 12.08 4.12 -1.59
CA ILE A 32 11.42 2.81 -1.60
C ILE A 32 10.02 2.91 -2.24
N ALA A 33 9.27 3.96 -1.93
CA ALA A 33 7.92 4.16 -2.48
C ALA A 33 7.96 4.35 -4.00
N ILE A 34 8.88 5.16 -4.53
CA ILE A 34 9.01 5.37 -5.97
C ILE A 34 9.40 4.08 -6.67
N ASP A 35 10.44 3.38 -6.20
CA ASP A 35 10.90 2.13 -6.82
C ASP A 35 9.80 1.06 -6.81
N SER A 36 9.08 0.93 -5.68
CA SER A 36 7.94 0.01 -5.57
C SER A 36 6.80 0.40 -6.51
N PHE A 37 6.51 1.70 -6.64
CA PHE A 37 5.39 2.17 -7.44
C PHE A 37 5.65 2.03 -8.95
N GLU A 38 6.87 2.27 -9.41
CA GLU A 38 7.30 2.00 -10.79
C GLU A 38 7.24 0.51 -11.10
N LEU A 39 7.74 -0.34 -10.19
CA LEU A 39 7.70 -1.80 -10.36
C LEU A 39 6.25 -2.29 -10.46
N LEU A 40 5.38 -1.88 -9.53
CA LEU A 40 3.97 -2.25 -9.54
C LEU A 40 3.27 -1.74 -10.81
N ALA A 41 3.51 -0.50 -11.23
CA ALA A 41 2.94 0.02 -12.48
C ALA A 41 3.37 -0.80 -13.70
N SER A 42 4.64 -1.24 -13.76
CA SER A 42 5.15 -2.09 -14.83
C SER A 42 4.54 -3.50 -14.85
N ILE A 43 4.17 -4.04 -13.68
CA ILE A 43 3.56 -5.38 -13.56
C ILE A 43 2.06 -5.32 -13.85
N MET A 44 1.37 -4.29 -13.35
CA MET A 44 -0.09 -4.20 -13.46
C MET A 44 -0.54 -3.78 -14.86
N GLU A 45 0.27 -3.00 -15.58
CA GLU A 45 -0.03 -2.46 -16.93
C GLU A 45 -1.39 -1.73 -17.04
N ILE A 46 -1.98 -1.34 -15.91
CA ILE A 46 -3.26 -0.64 -15.81
C ILE A 46 -2.99 0.78 -15.32
N PRO A 47 -3.41 1.82 -16.06
CA PRO A 47 -3.22 3.20 -15.62
C PRO A 47 -4.04 3.49 -14.37
N LEU A 48 -3.40 4.11 -13.38
CA LEU A 48 -4.07 4.62 -12.20
C LEU A 48 -4.67 6.00 -12.49
N PRO A 49 -5.94 6.26 -12.15
CA PRO A 49 -6.55 7.59 -12.29
C PRO A 49 -6.16 8.51 -11.13
N LEU A 50 -4.93 8.40 -10.61
CA LEU A 50 -4.41 9.18 -9.50
C LEU A 50 -3.41 10.20 -10.01
N ASN A 51 -3.48 11.41 -9.46
CA ASN A 51 -2.50 12.46 -9.77
C ASN A 51 -1.39 12.53 -8.71
N LYS A 52 -1.67 12.03 -7.49
CA LYS A 52 -0.74 12.01 -6.37
C LYS A 52 -1.01 10.87 -5.39
N VAL A 53 0.01 10.51 -4.62
CA VAL A 53 -0.05 9.64 -3.44
C VAL A 53 0.78 10.27 -2.32
N ASP A 54 0.14 10.57 -1.19
CA ASP A 54 0.79 11.16 -0.02
C ASP A 54 1.06 10.06 1.03
N PHE A 55 2.31 9.91 1.47
CA PHE A 55 2.69 9.07 2.61
C PHE A 55 2.74 9.92 3.87
N ILE A 56 2.01 9.49 4.90
CA ILE A 56 1.92 10.18 6.19
C ILE A 56 2.49 9.25 7.25
N LEU A 57 3.59 9.68 7.87
CA LEU A 57 4.22 8.94 8.96
C LEU A 57 3.50 9.24 10.26
N VAL A 58 2.92 8.20 10.87
CA VAL A 58 2.10 8.32 12.07
C VAL A 58 2.86 7.75 13.27
N PRO A 59 3.07 8.55 14.34
CA PRO A 59 3.64 8.06 15.60
C PRO A 59 2.64 7.14 16.32
N ASP A 60 3.15 6.21 17.12
CA ASP A 60 2.34 5.25 17.91
C ASP A 60 1.33 4.41 17.10
N TYR A 61 1.62 4.23 15.82
CA TYR A 61 0.87 3.39 14.90
C TYR A 61 1.73 2.20 14.45
N ASP A 62 1.13 1.03 14.31
CA ASP A 62 1.80 -0.19 13.84
C ASP A 62 1.10 -0.70 12.57
N GLY A 63 1.88 -0.91 11.50
CA GLY A 63 1.39 -1.29 10.18
C GLY A 63 1.31 -0.17 9.14
N GLY A 64 0.39 -0.35 8.19
CA GLY A 64 0.06 0.57 7.10
C GLY A 64 -1.45 0.58 6.82
N MET A 65 -1.95 1.67 6.22
CA MET A 65 -3.31 1.72 5.66
C MET A 65 -3.35 2.40 4.31
N GLU A 66 -4.13 1.82 3.40
CA GLU A 66 -4.20 2.10 1.97
C GLU A 66 -5.23 3.17 1.56
N ASN A 67 -5.40 4.27 2.31
CA ASN A 67 -6.40 5.25 1.89
C ASN A 67 -6.08 5.75 0.47
N TRP A 68 -7.12 5.97 -0.35
CA TRP A 68 -6.95 6.28 -1.76
C TRP A 68 -6.18 7.59 -1.98
N GLY A 69 -4.95 7.47 -2.52
CA GLY A 69 -4.04 8.60 -2.69
C GLY A 69 -3.37 9.08 -1.40
N HIS A 70 -3.55 8.38 -0.27
CA HIS A 70 -3.05 8.74 1.05
C HIS A 70 -2.66 7.48 1.84
N VAL A 71 -1.38 7.10 1.84
CA VAL A 71 -0.88 5.94 2.59
C VAL A 71 -0.48 6.37 3.99
N LEU A 72 -1.07 5.72 5.01
CA LEU A 72 -0.59 5.86 6.39
C LEU A 72 0.49 4.82 6.63
N LEU A 73 1.60 5.23 7.24
CA LEU A 73 2.74 4.36 7.52
C LEU A 73 3.23 4.58 8.95
N SER A 74 3.57 3.50 9.65
CA SER A 74 4.20 3.58 10.98
C SER A 74 5.51 4.36 10.93
N GLU A 75 5.62 5.42 11.75
CA GLU A 75 6.87 6.17 11.89
C GLU A 75 8.00 5.30 12.50
N ASN A 76 7.65 4.37 13.39
CA ASN A 76 8.59 3.44 13.99
C ASN A 76 9.17 2.47 12.95
N LEU A 77 8.33 1.92 12.06
CA LEU A 77 8.78 1.06 10.97
C LEU A 77 9.68 1.83 9.99
N ALA A 78 9.29 3.05 9.63
CA ALA A 78 10.07 3.89 8.72
C ALA A 78 11.41 4.36 9.32
N THR A 79 11.52 4.42 10.65
CA THR A 79 12.75 4.87 11.32
C THR A 79 13.67 3.71 11.71
N TYR A 80 13.12 2.62 12.23
CA TYR A 80 13.89 1.54 12.86
C TYR A 80 13.68 0.17 12.21
N GLY A 81 12.66 0.03 11.36
CA GLY A 81 12.35 -1.23 10.67
C GLY A 81 13.42 -1.59 9.65
N ASP A 82 13.59 -2.89 9.41
CA ASP A 82 14.46 -3.38 8.36
C ASP A 82 13.94 -2.99 6.97
N ASP A 83 14.85 -2.83 6.01
CA ASP A 83 14.50 -2.37 4.66
C ASP A 83 13.57 -3.35 3.93
N ALA A 84 13.71 -4.65 4.16
CA ALA A 84 12.89 -5.66 3.49
C ALA A 84 11.43 -5.60 3.95
N HIS A 85 11.20 -5.51 5.25
CA HIS A 85 9.88 -5.38 5.85
C HIS A 85 9.24 -4.03 5.50
N LEU A 86 9.99 -2.93 5.58
CA LEU A 86 9.49 -1.62 5.16
C LEU A 86 9.07 -1.63 3.69
N THR A 87 9.91 -2.19 2.81
CA THR A 87 9.62 -2.32 1.38
C THR A 87 8.37 -3.15 1.14
N TYR A 88 8.22 -4.27 1.86
CA TYR A 88 7.03 -5.11 1.78
C TYR A 88 5.76 -4.33 2.15
N VAL A 89 5.76 -3.60 3.28
CA VAL A 89 4.59 -2.84 3.72
C VAL A 89 4.26 -1.73 2.74
N ILE A 90 5.24 -0.95 2.29
CA ILE A 90 5.01 0.11 1.29
C ILE A 90 4.43 -0.46 0.00
N ALA A 91 5.00 -1.57 -0.50
CA ALA A 91 4.49 -2.23 -1.71
C ALA A 91 3.07 -2.80 -1.50
N HIS A 92 2.76 -3.34 -0.31
CA HIS A 92 1.43 -3.83 0.05
C HIS A 92 0.38 -2.71 -0.03
N GLU A 93 0.63 -1.57 0.62
CA GLU A 93 -0.30 -0.44 0.60
C GLU A 93 -0.46 0.20 -0.79
N LEU A 94 0.63 0.25 -1.56
CA LEU A 94 0.58 0.73 -2.94
C LEU A 94 -0.21 -0.22 -3.85
N ALA A 95 -0.05 -1.54 -3.69
CA ALA A 95 -0.76 -2.53 -4.51
C ALA A 95 -2.28 -2.44 -4.34
N HIS A 96 -2.77 -2.05 -3.17
CA HIS A 96 -4.20 -1.82 -2.94
C HIS A 96 -4.81 -0.74 -3.85
N HIS A 97 -4.02 0.19 -4.38
CA HIS A 97 -4.51 1.16 -5.36
C HIS A 97 -4.93 0.50 -6.68
N TRP A 98 -4.42 -0.71 -6.98
CA TRP A 98 -4.89 -1.53 -8.08
C TRP A 98 -5.89 -2.60 -7.62
N ILE A 99 -5.58 -3.33 -6.55
CA ILE A 99 -6.26 -4.58 -6.17
C ILE A 99 -7.45 -4.36 -5.22
N GLY A 100 -7.56 -3.22 -4.55
CA GLY A 100 -8.70 -2.92 -3.67
C GLY A 100 -9.86 -2.20 -4.35
N ASN A 101 -9.57 -1.33 -5.33
CA ASN A 101 -10.57 -0.41 -5.91
C ASN A 101 -10.98 -0.67 -7.36
N LYS A 102 -10.19 -1.43 -8.15
CA LYS A 102 -10.64 -1.93 -9.47
C LYS A 102 -11.17 -3.37 -9.41
N ALA A 103 -10.89 -4.10 -8.34
CA ALA A 103 -11.43 -5.42 -8.04
C ALA A 103 -11.87 -5.48 -6.57
N THR A 104 -13.00 -4.86 -6.24
CA THR A 104 -13.55 -4.93 -4.88
C THR A 104 -14.10 -6.32 -4.58
N VAL A 105 -13.86 -6.83 -3.36
CA VAL A 105 -14.57 -8.00 -2.84
C VAL A 105 -16.05 -7.61 -2.68
N ASP A 106 -16.96 -8.31 -3.36
CA ASP A 106 -18.40 -7.98 -3.41
C ASP A 106 -19.13 -8.05 -2.04
N SER A 107 -18.46 -8.52 -0.97
CA SER A 107 -19.08 -8.61 0.35
C SER A 107 -18.09 -8.77 1.49
N TRP A 108 -18.34 -8.05 2.59
CA TRP A 108 -17.72 -8.24 3.91
C TRP A 108 -18.05 -9.60 4.56
N ARG A 109 -18.92 -10.43 3.95
CA ARG A 109 -19.29 -11.76 4.49
C ARG A 109 -18.16 -12.78 4.53
N CYS A 110 -16.98 -12.49 3.98
CA CYS A 110 -15.80 -13.34 4.14
C CYS A 110 -15.33 -13.50 5.61
N GLY A 111 -15.91 -12.75 6.56
CA GLY A 111 -15.58 -12.84 7.99
C GLY A 111 -16.43 -13.78 8.85
N GLU A 112 -17.59 -14.28 8.40
CA GLU A 112 -18.42 -15.18 9.22
C GLU A 112 -18.09 -16.65 8.94
N VAL A 113 -17.04 -17.14 9.61
CA VAL A 113 -16.83 -18.59 9.78
C VAL A 113 -17.94 -19.13 10.68
N HIS A 114 -18.98 -19.73 10.09
CA HIS A 114 -19.79 -20.70 10.83
C HIS A 114 -18.94 -21.96 11.02
N GLN A 115 -18.51 -22.22 12.26
CA GLN A 115 -17.90 -23.49 12.63
C GLN A 115 -18.95 -24.60 12.56
N THR A 116 -19.18 -25.16 11.37
CA THR A 116 -19.77 -26.50 11.25
C THR A 116 -18.63 -27.48 11.12
N GLY A 117 -18.51 -28.34 12.14
CA GLY A 117 -17.37 -29.23 12.32
C GLY A 117 -17.18 -30.27 11.21
N GLN A 118 -16.02 -30.92 11.35
CA GLN A 118 -15.50 -32.09 10.64
C GLN A 118 -14.69 -31.84 9.36
N GLY A 119 -13.37 -32.02 9.52
CA GLY A 119 -12.56 -32.81 8.57
C GLY A 119 -12.03 -32.10 7.33
N GLY A 120 -10.77 -31.67 7.41
CA GLY A 120 -9.76 -31.70 6.35
C GLY A 120 -10.16 -31.33 4.91
N ALA A 121 -9.77 -30.13 4.49
CA ALA A 121 -9.05 -29.87 3.23
C ALA A 121 -8.85 -28.35 3.11
N SER A 122 -7.60 -27.92 2.94
CA SER A 122 -7.23 -26.58 2.49
C SER A 122 -7.83 -26.36 1.09
N LYS A 123 -9.03 -25.79 1.03
CA LYS A 123 -9.56 -25.19 -0.19
C LYS A 123 -9.15 -23.73 -0.17
N LEU A 124 -8.04 -23.45 -0.86
CA LEU A 124 -7.81 -22.15 -1.49
C LEU A 124 -9.12 -21.82 -2.21
N CYS A 125 -9.77 -20.72 -1.81
CA CYS A 125 -10.98 -20.24 -2.45
C CYS A 125 -10.74 -20.18 -3.96
N ASP A 126 -11.58 -20.87 -4.73
CA ASP A 126 -11.59 -20.77 -6.19
C ASP A 126 -11.87 -19.31 -6.56
N TRP A 127 -10.95 -18.71 -7.33
CA TRP A 127 -10.95 -17.31 -7.75
C TRP A 127 -11.55 -17.17 -9.16
N PRO A 128 -12.84 -16.81 -9.35
CA PRO A 128 -13.29 -16.29 -10.62
C PRO A 128 -13.06 -14.77 -10.62
N MET A 129 -11.96 -14.32 -11.22
CA MET A 129 -11.81 -12.90 -11.53
C MET A 129 -12.76 -12.56 -12.68
N HIS A 130 -13.68 -11.62 -12.45
CA HIS A 130 -14.40 -10.93 -13.52
C HIS A 130 -13.93 -9.49 -13.55
N LEU A 131 -13.21 -9.15 -14.63
CA LEU A 131 -12.96 -7.78 -15.04
C LEU A 131 -14.30 -7.23 -15.53
N THR A 132 -14.77 -6.14 -14.95
CA THR A 132 -15.87 -5.37 -15.54
C THR A 132 -15.25 -4.19 -16.27
N ASP A 133 -15.63 -4.06 -17.55
CA ASP A 133 -15.16 -3.07 -18.51
C ASP A 133 -15.44 -1.62 -18.09
#